data_AF-A0A969HMB1-F1
#
_entry.id   AF-A0A969HMB1-F1
#
_cell.length_a   1.000
_cell.length_b   1.000
_cell.length_c   1.000
_cell.angle_alpha   90.00
_cell.angle_beta   90.00
_cell.angle_gamma   90.00
#
_symmetry.space_group_name_H-M   'P 1'
#
loop_
_entity.id
_entity.type
_entity.pdbx_description
1 polymer ?
#
loop_
_entity_poly.entity_id
_entity_poly.type
_entity_poly.pdbx_seq_one_letter_code
_entity_poly.pdbx_strand_id
1 'polypeptide(L)'
;MDKISAEEFPKKLTNKVIDILAKMLGEAPVSQEWIEINKKLTDDQKFIIHERLSQLRKEREKTRIESMTKEDQLKEKKKREEFFENADPHKFYGNMGQPETPQEFKNRYGVWPPGYDEHGNKIVKD
;
A
#
# COMPACT_ATOMS: atom_id res chain seq x y z
N MET A 1 0.13 -22.22 -0.03
CA MET A 1 -0.85 -21.37 0.67
C MET A 1 -2.20 -21.98 0.43
N ASP A 2 -3.05 -22.11 1.45
CA ASP A 2 -4.40 -22.62 1.27
C ASP A 2 -5.17 -21.63 0.38
N LYS A 3 -5.76 -22.13 -0.72
CA LYS A 3 -6.50 -21.32 -1.68
C LYS A 3 -7.90 -21.89 -1.82
N ILE A 4 -8.88 -21.00 -2.01
CA ILE A 4 -10.25 -21.37 -2.33
C ILE A 4 -10.45 -21.08 -3.82
N SER A 5 -10.91 -22.07 -4.56
CA SER A 5 -11.31 -21.87 -5.95
C SER A 5 -12.64 -21.12 -6.02
N ALA A 6 -12.89 -20.40 -7.11
CA ALA A 6 -14.14 -19.67 -7.30
C ALA A 6 -15.37 -20.59 -7.42
N GLU A 7 -15.16 -21.87 -7.73
CA GLU A 7 -16.17 -22.93 -7.84
C GLU A 7 -16.53 -23.52 -6.47
N GLU A 8 -15.54 -23.67 -5.57
CA GLU A 8 -15.74 -24.15 -4.20
C GLU A 8 -16.17 -23.05 -3.23
N PHE A 9 -16.46 -21.85 -3.74
CA PHE A 9 -16.82 -20.71 -2.91
C PHE A 9 -18.06 -21.02 -2.04
N PRO A 10 -17.92 -21.06 -0.70
CA PRO A 10 -18.99 -21.53 0.15
C PRO A 10 -20.10 -20.49 0.25
N LYS A 11 -21.36 -20.95 0.28
CA LYS A 11 -22.54 -20.09 0.48
C LYS A 11 -22.54 -19.34 1.81
N LYS A 12 -21.80 -19.82 2.82
CA LYS A 12 -21.62 -19.17 4.13
C LYS A 12 -20.14 -18.96 4.41
N LEU A 13 -19.78 -17.73 4.78
CA LEU A 13 -18.42 -17.38 5.19
C LEU A 13 -18.20 -17.80 6.64
N THR A 14 -17.33 -18.78 6.84
CA THR A 14 -16.81 -19.13 8.17
C THR A 14 -15.52 -18.35 8.44
N ASN A 15 -15.11 -18.24 9.70
CA ASN A 15 -13.85 -17.56 10.07
C ASN A 15 -12.63 -18.13 9.32
N LYS A 16 -12.59 -19.45 9.08
CA LYS A 16 -11.53 -20.10 8.31
C LYS A 16 -11.52 -19.65 6.85
N VAL A 17 -12.69 -19.51 6.25
CA VAL A 17 -12.83 -19.01 4.87
C VAL A 17 -12.40 -17.55 4.79
N ILE A 18 -12.82 -16.73 5.75
CA ILE A 18 -12.42 -15.31 5.85
C ILE A 18 -10.89 -15.19 5.97
N ASP A 19 -10.24 -16.03 6.78
CA ASP A 19 -8.78 -16.06 6.90
C ASP A 19 -8.08 -16.39 5.58
N ILE A 20 -8.59 -17.36 4.82
CA ILE A 20 -8.02 -17.73 3.53
C ILE A 20 -8.21 -16.59 2.53
N LEU A 21 -9.41 -16.03 2.45
CA LEU A 21 -9.74 -14.91 1.57
C LEU A 21 -8.91 -13.66 1.88
N ALA A 22 -8.70 -13.35 3.17
CA ALA A 22 -7.86 -12.25 3.60
C ALA A 22 -6.40 -12.44 3.15
N LYS A 23 -5.87 -13.67 3.26
CA LYS A 23 -4.52 -14.00 2.78
C LYS A 23 -4.40 -13.84 1.26
N MET A 24 -5.40 -14.33 0.51
CA MET A 24 -5.43 -14.20 -0.97
C MET A 24 -5.47 -12.73 -1.41
N LEU A 25 -6.27 -11.89 -0.75
CA LEU A 25 -6.30 -10.44 -0.99
C LEU A 25 -4.95 -9.77 -0.69
N GLY A 26 -4.18 -10.30 0.26
CA GLY A 26 -2.87 -9.80 0.64
C GLY A 26 -1.73 -10.19 -0.30
N GLU A 27 -1.97 -11.04 -1.31
CA GLU A 27 -0.98 -11.45 -2.31
C GLU A 27 -0.66 -10.30 -3.29
N ALA A 28 0.61 -10.19 -3.70
CA ALA A 28 1.07 -9.25 -4.72
C ALA A 28 1.92 -10.01 -5.76
N PRO A 29 1.44 -10.15 -7.03
CA PRO A 29 0.16 -9.68 -7.55
C PRO A 29 -1.04 -10.45 -6.97
N VAL A 30 -2.22 -9.83 -7.03
CA VAL A 30 -3.47 -10.42 -6.57
C VAL A 30 -3.86 -11.60 -7.48
N SER A 31 -4.32 -12.70 -6.90
CA SER A 31 -4.72 -13.90 -7.63
C SER A 31 -6.02 -13.72 -8.44
N GLN A 32 -6.11 -14.42 -9.58
CA GLN A 32 -7.29 -14.36 -10.46
C GLN A 32 -8.52 -14.95 -9.77
N GLU A 33 -8.34 -16.00 -8.97
CA GLU A 33 -9.39 -16.64 -8.19
C GLU A 33 -10.01 -15.66 -7.19
N TRP A 34 -9.19 -14.83 -6.53
CA TRP A 34 -9.70 -13.76 -5.68
C TRP A 34 -10.54 -12.75 -6.45
N ILE A 35 -10.11 -12.35 -7.66
CA ILE A 35 -10.86 -11.39 -8.49
C ILE A 35 -12.25 -11.94 -8.82
N GLU A 36 -12.36 -13.23 -9.12
CA GLU A 36 -13.65 -13.88 -9.40
C GLU A 36 -14.53 -14.04 -8.16
N ILE A 37 -13.94 -14.42 -7.02
CA ILE A 37 -14.65 -14.52 -5.74
C ILE A 37 -15.16 -13.13 -5.31
N ASN A 38 -14.33 -12.09 -5.44
CA ASN A 38 -14.66 -10.73 -5.03
C ASN A 38 -15.89 -10.17 -5.73
N LYS A 39 -16.15 -10.59 -6.98
CA LYS A 39 -17.37 -10.24 -7.72
C LYS A 39 -18.65 -10.84 -7.12
N LYS A 40 -18.52 -11.94 -6.38
CA LYS A 40 -19.64 -12.67 -5.75
C LYS A 40 -19.89 -12.24 -4.30
N LEU A 41 -18.98 -11.48 -3.70
CA LEU A 41 -19.07 -11.02 -2.31
C LEU A 41 -19.95 -9.78 -2.19
N THR A 42 -20.74 -9.71 -1.11
CA THR A 42 -21.41 -8.46 -0.72
C THR A 42 -20.42 -7.49 -0.08
N ASP A 43 -20.78 -6.21 0.01
CA ASP A 43 -19.88 -5.20 0.56
C ASP A 43 -19.58 -5.43 2.05
N ASP A 44 -20.55 -5.90 2.84
CA ASP A 44 -20.34 -6.29 4.24
C ASP A 44 -19.31 -7.43 4.35
N GLN A 45 -19.40 -8.41 3.46
CA GLN A 45 -18.45 -9.53 3.43
C GLN A 45 -17.05 -9.06 3.06
N LYS A 46 -16.93 -8.17 2.08
CA LYS A 46 -15.65 -7.55 1.72
C LYS A 46 -15.08 -6.78 2.91
N PHE A 47 -15.90 -6.00 3.61
CA PHE A 47 -15.47 -5.26 4.79
C PHE A 47 -14.85 -6.19 5.84
N ILE A 48 -15.51 -7.30 6.17
CA ILE A 48 -15.01 -8.29 7.13
C ILE A 48 -13.67 -8.89 6.68
N ILE A 49 -13.53 -9.21 5.40
CA ILE A 49 -12.28 -9.77 4.84
C ILE A 49 -11.13 -8.73 4.89
N HIS A 50 -11.42 -7.47 4.53
CA HIS A 50 -10.45 -6.39 4.60
C HIS A 50 -10.03 -6.08 6.04
N GLU A 51 -10.97 -6.08 6.99
CA GLU A 51 -10.68 -5.93 8.41
C GLU A 51 -9.76 -7.07 8.88
N ARG A 52 -10.05 -8.31 8.48
CA ARG A 52 -9.22 -9.45 8.85
C ARG A 52 -7.81 -9.36 8.26
N LEU A 53 -7.66 -8.94 7.01
CA LEU A 53 -6.34 -8.68 6.41
C LEU A 53 -5.57 -7.60 7.19
N SER A 54 -6.25 -6.54 7.63
CA SER A 54 -5.65 -5.50 8.47
C SER A 54 -5.11 -6.07 9.79
N GLN A 55 -5.88 -6.97 10.44
CA GLN A 55 -5.44 -7.67 11.65
C GLN A 55 -4.19 -8.54 11.38
N LEU A 56 -4.20 -9.35 10.32
CA LEU A 56 -3.06 -10.19 9.94
C LEU A 56 -1.78 -9.37 9.70
N ARG A 57 -1.91 -8.18 9.09
CA ARG A 57 -0.80 -7.25 8.89
C ARG A 57 -0.27 -6.70 10.21
N LYS A 58 -1.16 -6.31 11.13
CA LYS A 58 -0.78 -5.84 12.47
C LYS A 58 -0.09 -6.92 13.28
N GLU A 59 -0.59 -8.15 13.23
CA GLU A 59 0.02 -9.31 13.91
C GLU A 59 1.44 -9.56 13.37
N ARG A 60 1.62 -9.61 12.05
CA ARG A 60 2.94 -9.76 11.42
C ARG A 60 3.90 -8.64 11.83
N GLU A 61 3.44 -7.40 11.84
CA GLU A 61 4.27 -6.26 12.23
C GLU A 61 4.65 -6.32 13.70
N LYS A 62 3.72 -6.70 14.57
CA LYS A 62 4.00 -6.93 15.99
C LYS A 62 5.08 -8.01 16.16
N THR A 63 4.96 -9.14 15.47
CA THR A 63 5.98 -10.20 15.51
C THR A 63 7.32 -9.73 14.95
N ARG A 64 7.33 -8.91 13.89
CA ARG A 64 8.56 -8.30 13.36
C ARG A 64 9.24 -7.47 14.46
N ILE A 65 8.51 -6.56 15.08
CA ILE A 65 9.03 -5.69 16.15
C ILE A 65 9.53 -6.52 17.33
N GLU A 66 8.76 -7.50 17.80
CA GLU A 66 9.14 -8.38 18.92
C GLU A 66 10.41 -9.20 18.63
N SER A 67 10.66 -9.55 17.37
CA SER A 67 11.87 -10.24 16.94
C SER A 67 13.12 -9.35 16.87
N MET A 68 12.95 -8.02 16.93
CA MET A 68 14.07 -7.07 16.90
C MET A 68 14.74 -6.94 18.26
N THR A 69 16.02 -6.56 18.25
CA THR A 69 16.73 -6.20 19.47
C THR A 69 16.17 -4.92 20.07
N LYS A 70 16.29 -4.74 21.39
CA LYS A 70 15.85 -3.51 22.08
C LYS A 70 16.54 -2.26 21.54
N GLU A 71 17.79 -2.38 21.11
CA GLU A 71 18.53 -1.27 20.49
C GLU A 71 17.95 -0.86 19.15
N ASP A 72 17.59 -1.82 18.30
CA ASP A 72 17.00 -1.53 16.99
C ASP A 72 15.57 -0.99 17.11
N GLN A 73 14.78 -1.49 18.07
CA GLN A 73 13.48 -0.94 18.40
C GLN A 73 13.59 0.54 18.82
N LEU A 74 14.58 0.87 19.65
CA LEU A 74 14.82 2.25 20.08
C LEU A 74 15.27 3.14 18.92
N LYS A 75 16.12 2.63 18.03
CA LYS A 75 16.55 3.35 16.81
C LYS A 75 15.38 3.62 15.87
N GLU A 76 14.51 2.63 15.60
CA GLU A 76 13.32 2.83 14.78
C GLU A 76 12.37 3.85 15.42
N LYS A 77 12.16 3.77 16.74
CA LYS A 77 11.32 4.73 17.46
C LYS A 77 11.87 6.16 17.37
N LYS A 78 13.17 6.36 17.62
CA LYS A 78 13.82 7.67 17.51
C LYS A 78 13.72 8.24 16.10
N LYS A 79 14.02 7.44 15.08
CA LYS A 79 13.86 7.86 13.67
C LYS A 79 12.44 8.31 13.36
N ARG A 80 11.44 7.62 13.92
CA ARG A 80 10.03 7.97 13.72
C ARG A 80 9.67 9.27 14.44
N GLU A 81 10.13 9.48 15.66
CA GLU A 81 9.94 10.71 16.42
C GLU A 81 10.61 11.91 15.72
N GLU A 82 11.89 11.77 15.35
CA GLU A 82 12.64 12.77 14.59
C GLU A 82 11.95 13.11 13.27
N PHE A 83 11.40 12.12 12.57
CA PHE A 83 10.62 12.36 11.36
C PHE A 83 9.39 13.22 11.65
N PHE A 84 8.60 12.93 12.68
CA PHE A 84 7.39 13.71 12.99
C PHE A 84 7.71 15.11 13.50
N GLU A 85 8.79 15.28 14.26
CA GLU A 85 9.22 16.60 14.75
C GLU A 85 9.70 17.52 13.61
N ASN A 86 10.34 16.94 12.59
CA ASN A 86 10.88 17.67 11.46
C ASN A 86 10.01 17.60 10.19
N ALA A 87 8.85 16.94 10.25
CA ALA A 87 7.93 16.84 9.13
C ALA A 87 7.27 18.20 8.91
N ASP A 88 7.54 18.80 7.75
CA ASP A 88 6.83 19.97 7.27
C ASP A 88 5.37 19.59 6.98
N PRO A 89 4.38 20.18 7.66
CA PRO A 89 2.97 19.87 7.43
C PRO A 89 2.50 20.22 6.01
N HIS A 90 3.28 21.01 5.26
CA HIS A 90 3.00 21.37 3.88
C HIS A 90 3.69 20.45 2.85
N LYS A 91 4.53 19.51 3.30
CA LYS A 91 5.23 18.56 2.43
C LYS A 91 4.60 17.17 2.50
N PHE A 92 4.45 16.54 1.33
CA PHE A 92 3.98 15.15 1.24
C PHE A 92 5.17 14.19 1.34
N TYR A 93 5.14 13.29 2.33
CA TYR A 93 6.22 12.34 2.59
C TYR A 93 5.90 10.90 2.14
N GLY A 94 4.86 10.73 1.31
CA GLY A 94 4.49 9.45 0.74
C GLY A 94 5.26 9.14 -0.55
N ASN A 95 5.48 7.85 -0.82
CA ASN A 95 6.19 7.41 -2.01
C ASN A 95 5.26 7.29 -3.22
N MET A 96 4.75 8.41 -3.74
CA MET A 96 4.00 8.44 -5.00
C MET A 96 4.88 8.76 -6.22
N GLY A 97 6.21 8.60 -6.12
CA GLY A 97 7.12 8.58 -7.29
C GLY A 97 7.05 9.80 -8.23
N GLN A 98 6.39 10.88 -7.82
CA GLN A 98 6.24 12.08 -8.63
C GLN A 98 7.44 12.99 -8.37
N PRO A 99 8.08 13.50 -9.43
CA PRO A 99 9.07 14.55 -9.30
C PRO A 99 8.49 15.77 -8.59
N GLU A 100 9.20 16.30 -7.59
CA GLU A 100 8.79 17.49 -6.85
C GLU A 100 9.09 18.78 -7.64
N THR A 101 9.99 18.70 -8.63
CA THR A 101 10.39 19.83 -9.47
C THR A 101 10.36 19.52 -10.97
N PRO A 102 10.18 20.53 -11.85
CA PRO A 102 10.31 20.34 -13.30
C PRO A 102 11.66 19.75 -13.72
N GLN A 103 12.73 20.11 -13.01
CA GLN A 103 14.07 19.56 -13.25
C GLN A 103 14.15 18.08 -12.87
N GLU A 104 13.57 17.68 -11.74
CA GLU A 104 13.47 16.26 -11.38
C GLU A 104 12.62 15.48 -12.40
N PHE A 105 11.59 16.11 -12.95
CA PHE A 105 10.75 15.51 -14.00
C PHE A 105 11.57 15.28 -15.27
N LYS A 106 12.34 16.30 -15.69
CA LYS A 106 13.26 16.20 -16.83
C LYS A 106 14.34 15.14 -16.62
N ASN A 107 14.95 15.10 -15.44
CA ASN A 107 16.00 14.14 -15.10
C ASN A 107 15.46 12.70 -15.07
N ARG A 108 14.21 12.50 -14.62
CA ARG A 108 13.59 11.18 -14.50
C ARG A 108 13.02 10.66 -15.81
N TYR A 109 12.33 11.49 -16.57
CA TYR A 109 11.56 11.08 -17.74
C TYR A 109 12.18 11.54 -19.07
N GLY A 110 13.28 12.29 -19.04
CA GLY A 110 13.96 12.80 -20.24
C GLY A 110 13.22 13.94 -20.96
N VAL A 111 12.03 14.32 -20.49
CA VAL A 111 11.18 15.35 -21.07
C VAL A 111 10.76 16.37 -20.00
N TRP A 112 10.55 17.62 -20.40
CA TRP A 112 10.03 18.63 -19.47
C TRP A 112 8.55 18.36 -19.17
N PRO A 113 8.04 18.74 -17.98
CA PRO A 113 6.62 18.61 -17.69
C PRO A 113 5.80 19.58 -18.57
N PRO A 114 4.51 19.30 -18.79
CA PRO A 114 3.62 20.18 -19.55
C PRO A 114 3.65 21.64 -19.04
N GLY A 115 3.67 22.60 -19.96
CA GLY A 115 3.76 24.04 -19.64
C GLY A 115 5.18 24.61 -19.66
N TYR A 116 6.17 23.78 -19.98
CA TYR A 116 7.56 24.16 -20.18
C TYR A 116 8.01 23.84 -21.62
N ASP A 117 8.88 24.68 -22.19
CA ASP A 117 9.52 24.43 -23.48
C ASP A 117 10.68 23.44 -23.37
N GLU A 118 11.35 23.15 -24.49
CA GLU A 118 12.49 22.22 -24.53
C GLU A 118 13.72 22.68 -23.73
N HIS A 119 13.77 23.95 -23.36
CA HIS A 119 14.82 24.58 -22.58
C HIS A 119 14.44 24.74 -21.09
N GLY A 120 13.23 24.35 -20.69
CA GLY A 120 12.75 24.50 -19.32
C GLY A 120 12.21 25.90 -19.00
N ASN A 121 11.88 26.71 -19.99
CA ASN A 121 11.17 27.97 -19.79
C ASN A 121 9.66 27.74 -19.74
N LYS A 122 8.98 28.46 -18.86
CA LYS A 122 7.52 28.40 -18.77
C LYS A 122 6.89 29.07 -19.99
N ILE A 123 6.02 28.35 -20.70
CA ILE A 123 5.31 28.89 -21.86
C ILE A 123 4.20 29.79 -21.33
N VAL A 124 4.34 31.10 -21.51
CA VAL A 124 3.29 32.09 -21.20
C VAL A 124 2.35 32.14 -22.41
N LYS A 125 1.06 31.90 -22.22
CA LYS A 125 0.04 32.17 -23.23
C LYS A 125 -0.54 33.56 -22.95
N ASP A 126 -0.42 34.46 -23.91
CA ASP A 126 -1.17 35.72 -23.96
C ASP A 126 -2.66 35.47 -24.20
#